data_AF-A0A241UXA6-F1
#
_entry.id   AF-A0A241UXA6-F1
#
_cell.length_a   1.000
_cell.length_b   1.000
_cell.length_c   1.000
_cell.angle_alpha   90.00
_cell.angle_beta   90.00
_cell.angle_gamma   90.00
#
_symmetry.space_group_name_H-M   'P 1'
#
loop_
_entity.id
_entity.type
_entity.pdbx_description
1 polymer ?
#
loop_
_entity_poly.entity_id
_entity_poly.type
_entity_poly.pdbx_seq_one_letter_code
_entity_poly.pdbx_strand_id
1 'polypeptide(L)' 'MNYTHLTQEERYQIYTLLREGFSKRYIAWRL' A
#
# COMPACT_ATOMS: atom_id res chain seq x y z
N MET A 1 9.22 -0.51 -7.59
CA MET A 1 8.50 -1.50 -6.78
C MET A 1 7.94 -2.57 -7.69
N ASN A 2 8.35 -3.84 -7.54
CA ASN A 2 7.85 -4.94 -8.38
C ASN A 2 6.54 -5.45 -7.75
N TYR A 3 5.39 -4.90 -8.15
CA TYR A 3 4.08 -5.16 -7.51
C TYR A 3 3.56 -6.61 -7.68
N THR A 4 4.29 -7.45 -8.42
CA THR A 4 3.91 -8.82 -8.75
C THR A 4 3.91 -9.75 -7.54
N HIS A 5 4.60 -9.40 -6.45
CA HIS A 5 4.71 -10.23 -5.24
C HIS A 5 4.52 -9.42 -3.95
N LEU A 6 3.43 -8.67 -3.85
CA LEU A 6 3.06 -8.07 -2.55
C LEU A 6 2.80 -9.19 -1.54
N THR A 7 3.58 -9.19 -0.47
CA THR A 7 3.35 -10.04 0.70
C THR A 7 2.00 -9.70 1.34
N GLN A 8 1.48 -10.62 2.16
CA GLN A 8 0.23 -10.39 2.87
C GLN A 8 0.30 -9.17 3.80
N GLU A 9 1.47 -8.90 4.38
CA GLU A 9 1.69 -7.73 5.21
C GLU A 9 1.66 -6.42 4.41
N GLU A 10 2.33 -6.37 3.26
CA GLU A 10 2.29 -5.18 2.40
C GLU A 10 0.87 -4.90 1.90
N ARG A 11 0.12 -5.94 1.52
CA ARG A 11 -1.30 -5.81 1.18
C ARG A 11 -2.14 -5.25 2.34
N TYR A 12 -1.88 -5.72 3.56
CA TYR A 12 -2.56 -5.23 4.76
C TYR A 12 -2.24 -3.76 5.06
N GLN A 13 -0.98 -3.37 4.90
CA GLN A 13 -0.54 -1.98 5.06
C GLN A 13 -1.17 -1.06 4.02
N ILE A 14 -1.19 -1.45 2.74
CA ILE A 14 -1.87 -0.70 1.68
C ILE A 14 -3.36 -0.54 2.00
N TYR A 15 -4.04 -1.62 2.41
CA TYR A 15 -5.46 -1.59 2.75
C TYR A 15 -5.76 -0.66 3.94
N THR A 16 -4.92 -0.69 4.97
CA THR A 16 -5.03 0.19 6.13
C THR A 16 -4.91 1.65 5.71
N LEU A 17 -3.88 2.00 4.94
CA LEU A 17 -3.66 3.38 4.48
C LEU A 17 -4.78 3.86 3.55
N LEU A 18 -5.32 3.00 2.69
CA LEU A 18 -6.49 3.33 1.86
C LEU A 18 -7.73 3.60 2.72
N ARG A 19 -7.95 2.80 3.77
CA ARG A 19 -9.07 2.97 4.70
C ARG A 19 -8.97 4.25 5.53
N GLU A 20 -7.76 4.68 5.86
CA GLU A 20 -7.48 5.97 6.52
C GLU A 20 -7.64 7.17 5.57
N GLY A 21 -7.88 6.94 4.27
CA GLY A 21 -8.13 7.99 3.28
C GLY A 21 -6.87 8.54 2.61
N PHE A 22 -5.72 7.88 2.76
CA PHE A 22 -4.51 8.30 2.08
C PHE A 22 -4.58 8.07 0.57
N SER A 23 -4.00 9.00 -0.19
CA SER A 23 -3.97 8.89 -1.65
C SER A 23 -3.08 7.73 -2.11
N LYS A 24 -3.46 7.08 -3.21
CA LYS A 24 -2.65 6.02 -3.83
C LYS A 24 -1.23 6.49 -4.16
N ARG A 25 -1.06 7.76 -4.53
CA ARG A 25 0.25 8.38 -4.80
C ARG A 25 1.11 8.47 -3.54
N TYR A 26 0.51 8.83 -2.40
CA TYR A 26 1.19 8.85 -1.11
C TYR A 26 1.59 7.43 -0.69
N ILE A 27 0.70 6.46 -0.86
CA ILE A 27 0.94 5.06 -0.50
C ILE A 27 2.08 4.47 -1.35
N ALA A 28 2.08 4.71 -2.66
CA ALA A 28 3.14 4.25 -3.57
C ALA A 28 4.48 4.98 -3.39
N TRP A 29 4.50 6.13 -2.69
CA TRP A 29 5.74 6.82 -2.31
C TRP A 29 6.31 6.28 -0.99
N ARG A 30 5.44 5.82 -0.10
CA ARG A 30 5.80 5.32 1.24
C ARG A 30 6.25 3.86 1.22
N LEU A 31 5.67 3.06 0.32
CA LEU A 31 5.99 1.65 0.10
C LEU A 31 6.85 1.51 -1.16
#